data_AF-A0AAU5C4C1-F1
#
_entry.id   AF-A0AAU5C4C1-F1
#
_cell.length_a   1.000
_cell.length_b   1.000
_cell.length_c   1.000
_cell.angle_alpha   90.00
_cell.angle_beta   90.00
_cell.angle_gamma   90.00
#
_symmetry.space_group_name_H-M   'P 1'
#
loop_
_entity.id
_entity.type
_entity.pdbx_description
1 polymer ?
#
loop_
_entity_poly.entity_id
_entity_poly.type
_entity_poly.pdbx_seq_one_letter_code
_entity_poly.pdbx_strand_id
1 'polypeptide(L)'
;MIALSLAEIAEIVGGQAHDIPDPATRITGPVVIDSREVRAGSLFAAFTGDHVDGHDYAERAVAAGAAAVLAARPVGVPAIVVDDVQTALGALARAVVERLGTDVVALTGSAGKTSTKDLIAQVLDRHAPTVWTPGSLNNEIGLPLTALRASDETRHLVLEMGARGIGHIRYLTGLTPPRIGLVLNVGTAHIGEFGGREQIAQAKGELVEALPSAEEGGVAVLNADDPLVRAMASRTKARVTFFGEADEAAVRAENVRLTESGQPSFRLHTPTGCSDVTLRLYGEHHVSNALAAAAVAHELGMPVEEIATALSEAGTLSRWRMEVTERPDGVTIVNDAYNANPESMRAALRALAAMGRAAQARGARTWAVLGKMAELGDASLVEHDAVGRLAVRLNVSKLVAVGDREASWLQLGAYNEGSWGEESVHVSDAQAAVDLLRSELRPGDVVLVKASRSVGLEQVALALLDTEGEVTGR
;
A
#
# COMPACT_ATOMS: atom_id res chain seq x y z
N MET A 1 7.38 -18.71 9.58
CA MET A 1 6.40 -19.26 10.52
C MET A 1 7.10 -19.94 11.67
N ILE A 2 6.39 -20.04 12.80
CA ILE A 2 6.70 -21.05 13.82
C ILE A 2 6.74 -22.43 13.18
N ALA A 3 7.64 -23.30 13.65
CA ALA A 3 7.77 -24.62 13.06
C ALA A 3 6.57 -25.49 13.44
N LEU A 4 5.84 -26.00 12.44
CA LEU A 4 4.71 -26.93 12.62
C LEU A 4 4.99 -28.25 11.91
N SER A 5 4.58 -29.37 12.50
CA SER A 5 4.65 -30.67 11.82
C SER A 5 3.59 -30.78 10.72
N LEU A 6 3.85 -31.64 9.72
CA LEU A 6 2.86 -31.92 8.67
C LEU A 6 1.55 -32.48 9.25
N ALA A 7 1.63 -33.29 10.30
CA ALA A 7 0.46 -33.79 11.01
C ALA A 7 -0.37 -32.65 11.65
N GLU A 8 0.28 -31.70 12.34
CA GLU A 8 -0.41 -30.54 12.90
C GLU A 8 -1.05 -29.67 11.82
N ILE A 9 -0.33 -29.43 10.71
CA ILE A 9 -0.87 -28.63 9.61
C ILE A 9 -2.10 -29.32 9.02
N ALA A 10 -2.05 -30.64 8.77
CA ALA A 10 -3.18 -31.40 8.27
C ALA A 10 -4.41 -31.31 9.20
N GLU A 11 -4.20 -31.36 10.53
CA GLU A 11 -5.28 -31.17 11.50
C GLU A 11 -5.87 -29.76 11.46
N ILE A 12 -5.02 -28.72 11.46
CA ILE A 12 -5.44 -27.31 11.43
C ILE A 12 -6.29 -27.01 10.19
N VAL A 13 -5.88 -27.54 9.04
CA VAL A 13 -6.53 -27.24 7.76
C VAL A 13 -7.62 -28.24 7.38
N GLY A 14 -7.84 -29.28 8.19
CA GLY A 14 -8.78 -30.37 7.88
C GLY A 14 -8.38 -31.19 6.65
N GLY A 15 -7.08 -31.25 6.34
CA GLY A 15 -6.53 -31.90 5.15
C GLY A 15 -6.13 -33.37 5.36
N GLN A 16 -6.00 -34.10 4.26
CA GLN A 16 -5.53 -35.49 4.23
C GLN A 16 -4.07 -35.56 3.79
N ALA A 17 -3.26 -36.35 4.49
CA ALA A 17 -1.87 -36.59 4.13
C ALA A 17 -1.76 -37.55 2.93
N HIS A 18 -1.05 -37.14 1.88
CA HIS A 18 -0.75 -37.96 0.69
C HIS A 18 0.76 -37.98 0.45
N ASP A 19 1.31 -39.17 0.18
CA ASP A 19 2.73 -39.35 -0.17
C ASP A 19 3.72 -38.76 0.87
N ILE A 20 3.28 -38.52 2.11
CA ILE A 20 4.11 -38.02 3.22
C ILE A 20 4.82 -39.20 3.91
N PRO A 21 6.16 -39.29 3.85
CA PRO A 21 6.89 -40.41 4.44
C PRO A 21 6.91 -40.37 5.97
N ASP A 22 7.00 -39.16 6.55
CA ASP A 22 7.03 -38.93 8.00
C ASP A 22 6.13 -37.74 8.36
N PRO A 23 4.95 -37.98 8.99
CA PRO A 23 4.05 -36.93 9.46
C PRO A 23 4.66 -35.98 10.50
N ALA A 24 5.74 -36.39 11.17
CA ALA A 24 6.46 -35.55 12.15
C ALA A 24 7.43 -34.55 11.48
N THR A 25 7.64 -34.64 10.16
CA THR A 25 8.42 -33.66 9.39
C THR A 25 7.89 -32.26 9.66
N ARG A 26 8.79 -31.32 9.94
CA ARG A 26 8.42 -29.94 10.28
C ARG A 26 8.60 -29.01 9.09
N ILE A 27 7.63 -28.13 8.88
CA ILE A 27 7.81 -26.95 8.03
C ILE A 27 8.63 -25.93 8.82
N THR A 28 9.84 -25.65 8.35
CA THR A 28 10.78 -24.70 8.97
C THR A 28 11.10 -23.52 8.06
N GLY A 29 10.71 -23.60 6.79
CA GLY A 29 10.87 -22.55 5.79
C GLY A 29 9.61 -21.70 5.60
N PRO A 30 9.61 -20.80 4.61
CA PRO A 30 8.46 -19.96 4.30
C PRO A 30 7.34 -20.77 3.63
N VAL A 31 6.10 -20.33 3.84
CA VAL A 31 4.95 -20.73 3.02
C VAL A 31 4.95 -19.86 1.77
N VAL A 32 4.94 -20.47 0.59
CA VAL A 32 5.07 -19.76 -0.69
C VAL A 32 4.06 -20.27 -1.72
N ILE A 33 3.63 -19.40 -2.62
CA ILE A 33 2.75 -19.74 -3.76
C ILE A 33 3.49 -19.72 -5.10
N ASP A 34 4.72 -19.20 -5.12
CA ASP A 34 5.59 -19.20 -6.28
C ASP A 34 6.68 -20.25 -6.09
N SER A 35 6.73 -21.23 -7.00
CA SER A 35 7.73 -22.31 -6.95
C SER A 35 9.17 -21.80 -7.06
N ARG A 36 9.38 -20.58 -7.58
CA ARG A 36 10.69 -19.92 -7.65
C ARG A 36 11.17 -19.37 -6.31
N GLU A 37 10.27 -19.19 -5.35
CA GLU A 37 10.57 -18.66 -4.01
C GLU A 37 10.77 -19.76 -2.96
N VAL A 38 10.60 -21.03 -3.36
CA VAL A 38 10.79 -22.19 -2.49
C VAL A 38 12.21 -22.21 -1.92
N ARG A 39 12.29 -22.47 -0.62
CA ARG A 39 13.54 -22.71 0.11
C ARG A 39 13.44 -24.03 0.85
N ALA A 40 14.57 -24.51 1.36
CA ALA A 40 14.60 -25.71 2.19
C ALA A 40 13.60 -25.59 3.35
N GLY A 41 12.74 -26.61 3.50
CA GLY A 41 11.72 -26.67 4.55
C GLY A 41 10.45 -25.87 4.28
N SER A 42 10.28 -25.30 3.07
CA SER A 42 9.07 -24.57 2.67
C SER A 42 7.82 -25.45 2.62
N LEU A 43 6.66 -24.81 2.78
CA LEU A 43 5.36 -25.34 2.35
C LEU A 43 4.94 -24.62 1.08
N PHE A 44 4.75 -25.36 -0.02
CA PHE A 44 4.29 -24.78 -1.28
C PHE A 44 2.76 -24.88 -1.37
N ALA A 45 2.05 -23.75 -1.43
CA ALA A 45 0.60 -23.73 -1.58
C ALA A 45 0.22 -23.64 -3.07
N ALA A 46 -0.35 -24.73 -3.59
CA ALA A 46 -0.69 -24.90 -5.00
C ALA A 46 -2.09 -24.35 -5.30
N PHE A 47 -2.14 -23.14 -5.85
CA PHE A 47 -3.39 -22.51 -6.31
C PHE A 47 -3.63 -22.73 -7.79
N THR A 48 -4.89 -22.88 -8.18
CA THR A 48 -5.30 -22.77 -9.60
C THR A 48 -5.42 -21.28 -9.95
N GLY A 49 -4.53 -20.77 -10.79
CA GLY A 49 -4.59 -19.40 -11.29
C GLY A 49 -5.26 -19.31 -12.67
N ASP A 50 -5.51 -18.08 -13.14
CA ASP A 50 -6.18 -17.81 -14.42
C ASP A 50 -5.40 -18.32 -15.65
N HIS A 51 -4.08 -18.41 -15.53
CA HIS A 51 -3.18 -18.80 -16.63
C HIS A 51 -2.36 -20.05 -16.34
N VAL A 52 -2.22 -20.42 -15.06
CA VAL A 52 -1.26 -21.42 -14.59
C VAL A 52 -1.88 -22.18 -13.41
N ASP A 53 -1.85 -23.52 -13.45
CA ASP A 53 -2.20 -24.36 -12.30
C ASP A 53 -0.95 -24.63 -11.46
N GLY A 54 -0.92 -24.15 -10.22
CA GLY A 54 0.17 -24.35 -9.27
C GLY A 54 0.43 -25.82 -8.96
N HIS A 55 -0.55 -26.70 -9.11
CA HIS A 55 -0.40 -28.14 -8.88
C HIS A 55 0.63 -28.76 -9.83
N ASP A 56 0.74 -28.23 -11.05
CA ASP A 56 1.70 -28.72 -12.06
C ASP A 56 3.16 -28.42 -11.68
N TYR A 57 3.39 -27.59 -10.66
CA TYR A 57 4.72 -27.24 -10.14
C TYR A 57 5.09 -27.99 -8.86
N ALA A 58 4.24 -28.89 -8.36
CA ALA A 58 4.43 -29.60 -7.10
C ALA A 58 5.77 -30.37 -7.05
N GLU A 59 6.08 -31.17 -8.08
CA GLU A 59 7.34 -31.92 -8.17
C GLU A 59 8.55 -30.98 -8.16
N ARG A 60 8.48 -29.88 -8.92
CA ARG A 60 9.54 -28.87 -8.97
C ARG A 60 9.74 -28.19 -7.62
N ALA A 61 8.66 -27.89 -6.90
CA ALA A 61 8.72 -27.28 -5.58
C ALA A 61 9.42 -28.21 -4.57
N VAL A 62 9.05 -29.49 -4.54
CA VAL A 62 9.71 -30.47 -3.65
C VAL A 62 11.18 -30.66 -4.03
N ALA A 63 11.49 -30.74 -5.33
CA ALA A 63 12.88 -30.80 -5.81
C ALA A 63 13.70 -29.55 -5.44
N ALA A 64 13.06 -28.38 -5.31
CA ALA A 64 13.68 -27.13 -4.87
C ALA A 64 13.81 -27.02 -3.33
N GLY A 65 13.27 -27.99 -2.57
CA GLY A 65 13.43 -28.07 -1.12
C GLY A 65 12.15 -27.86 -0.30
N ALA A 66 10.97 -27.77 -0.92
CA ALA A 66 9.71 -27.79 -0.17
C ALA A 66 9.56 -29.14 0.55
N ALA A 67 9.19 -29.08 1.83
CA ALA A 67 8.94 -30.27 2.64
C ALA A 67 7.59 -30.92 2.32
N ALA A 68 6.61 -30.12 1.88
CA ALA A 68 5.33 -30.60 1.38
C ALA A 68 4.64 -29.55 0.50
N VAL A 69 3.54 -29.98 -0.14
CA VAL A 69 2.62 -29.15 -0.92
C VAL A 69 1.26 -29.09 -0.24
N LEU A 70 0.66 -27.91 -0.09
CA LEU A 70 -0.77 -27.75 0.24
C LEU A 70 -1.55 -27.70 -1.09
N ALA A 71 -2.41 -28.68 -1.34
CA ALA A 71 -3.01 -28.90 -2.67
C ALA A 71 -4.51 -29.21 -2.59
N ALA A 72 -5.23 -28.97 -3.67
CA ALA A 72 -6.65 -29.34 -3.84
C ALA A 72 -6.84 -30.79 -4.35
N ARG A 73 -5.75 -31.49 -4.70
CA ARG A 73 -5.74 -32.87 -5.19
C ARG A 73 -4.39 -33.54 -4.92
N PRO A 74 -4.31 -34.87 -4.93
CA PRO A 74 -3.01 -35.57 -4.89
C PRO A 74 -2.13 -35.19 -6.08
N VAL A 75 -0.83 -35.01 -5.83
CA VAL A 75 0.16 -34.50 -6.81
C VAL A 75 1.40 -35.40 -6.95
N GLY A 76 1.39 -36.61 -6.35
CA GLY A 76 2.48 -37.59 -6.50
C GLY A 76 3.76 -37.28 -5.70
N VAL A 77 3.72 -36.25 -4.85
CA VAL A 77 4.78 -35.84 -3.92
C VAL A 77 4.15 -35.51 -2.56
N PRO A 78 4.95 -35.41 -1.46
CA PRO A 78 4.40 -35.16 -0.13
C PRO A 78 3.45 -33.96 -0.13
N ALA A 79 2.18 -34.22 0.18
CA ALA A 79 1.13 -33.22 0.11
C ALA A 79 0.09 -33.35 1.22
N ILE A 80 -0.46 -32.21 1.61
CA ILE A 80 -1.68 -32.11 2.42
C ILE A 80 -2.79 -31.69 1.46
N VAL A 81 -3.72 -32.60 1.21
CA VAL A 81 -4.82 -32.41 0.27
C VAL A 81 -6.04 -31.89 1.02
N VAL A 82 -6.59 -30.77 0.55
CA VAL A 82 -7.74 -30.05 1.11
C VAL A 82 -8.77 -29.79 0.01
N ASP A 83 -10.01 -29.46 0.38
CA ASP A 83 -11.02 -29.09 -0.62
C ASP A 83 -10.74 -27.73 -1.28
N ASP A 84 -10.23 -26.78 -0.50
CA ASP A 84 -9.92 -25.42 -0.96
C ASP A 84 -8.63 -24.89 -0.32
N VAL A 85 -7.63 -24.63 -1.15
CA VAL A 85 -6.28 -24.20 -0.70
C VAL A 85 -6.32 -22.81 -0.08
N GLN A 86 -7.21 -21.91 -0.53
CA GLN A 86 -7.35 -20.58 0.04
C GLN A 86 -7.86 -20.63 1.48
N THR A 87 -8.93 -21.40 1.71
CA THR A 87 -9.52 -21.60 3.03
C THR A 87 -8.53 -22.27 3.98
N ALA A 88 -7.83 -23.30 3.50
CA ALA A 88 -6.78 -23.97 4.26
C ALA A 88 -5.63 -23.03 4.64
N LEU A 89 -5.17 -22.19 3.71
CA LEU A 89 -4.12 -21.21 3.97
C LEU A 89 -4.57 -20.16 5.01
N GLY A 90 -5.81 -19.70 4.92
CA GLY A 90 -6.42 -18.81 5.91
C GLY A 90 -6.53 -19.43 7.30
N ALA A 91 -6.97 -20.69 7.39
CA ALA A 91 -7.05 -21.43 8.65
C ALA A 91 -5.65 -21.61 9.29
N LEU A 92 -4.64 -21.92 8.48
CA LEU A 92 -3.27 -22.04 8.94
C LEU A 92 -2.73 -20.69 9.47
N ALA A 93 -2.97 -19.60 8.75
CA ALA A 93 -2.57 -18.26 9.19
C ALA A 93 -3.22 -17.87 10.51
N ARG A 94 -4.53 -18.13 10.65
CA ARG A 94 -5.28 -17.89 11.89
C ARG A 94 -4.66 -18.64 13.07
N ALA A 95 -4.44 -19.95 12.92
CA ALA A 95 -3.88 -20.78 13.97
C ALA A 95 -2.47 -20.30 14.39
N VAL A 96 -1.64 -19.86 13.44
CA VAL A 96 -0.32 -19.31 13.74
C VAL A 96 -0.42 -17.98 14.49
N VAL A 97 -1.29 -17.07 14.05
CA VAL A 97 -1.50 -15.77 14.73
C VAL A 97 -2.01 -15.95 16.16
N GLU A 98 -2.99 -16.82 16.36
CA GLU A 98 -3.55 -17.13 17.69
C GLU A 98 -2.50 -17.76 18.62
N ARG A 99 -1.61 -18.63 18.09
CA ARG A 99 -0.52 -19.23 18.87
C ARG A 99 0.56 -18.23 19.28
N LEU A 100 0.89 -17.28 18.41
CA LEU A 100 1.98 -16.31 18.64
C LEU A 100 1.63 -15.24 19.67
N GLY A 101 0.35 -14.87 19.79
CA GLY A 101 -0.07 -13.78 20.69
C GLY A 101 0.59 -12.43 20.36
N THR A 102 1.00 -12.23 19.10
CA THR A 102 1.60 -10.97 18.62
C THR A 102 0.55 -9.86 18.54
N ASP A 103 0.99 -8.61 18.65
CA ASP A 103 0.13 -7.46 18.41
C ASP A 103 -0.18 -7.31 16.93
N VAL A 104 -1.36 -7.78 16.54
CA VAL A 104 -1.86 -7.62 15.18
C VAL A 104 -2.45 -6.23 15.00
N VAL A 105 -1.80 -5.43 14.16
CA VAL A 105 -2.25 -4.12 13.70
C VAL A 105 -2.80 -4.28 12.29
N ALA A 106 -4.10 -4.11 12.11
CA ALA A 106 -4.73 -4.12 10.79
C ALA A 106 -5.09 -2.71 10.35
N LEU A 107 -4.92 -2.39 9.06
CA LEU A 107 -5.27 -1.09 8.52
C LEU A 107 -6.01 -1.15 7.20
N THR A 108 -6.96 -0.24 7.02
CA THR A 108 -7.66 -0.03 5.74
C THR A 108 -7.86 1.45 5.44
N GLY A 109 -8.23 1.75 4.19
CA GLY A 109 -8.37 3.10 3.67
C GLY A 109 -8.61 3.10 2.18
N SER A 110 -9.11 4.21 1.64
CA SER A 110 -9.32 4.37 0.21
C SER A 110 -8.00 4.73 -0.48
N ALA A 111 -7.21 5.59 0.16
CA ALA A 111 -5.84 5.94 -0.21
C ALA A 111 -4.90 5.87 1.01
N GLY A 112 -3.59 5.82 0.77
CA GLY A 112 -2.56 5.89 1.81
C GLY A 112 -2.19 4.58 2.50
N LYS A 113 -3.01 3.51 2.37
CA LYS A 113 -2.81 2.20 3.04
C LYS A 113 -1.35 1.71 3.07
N THR A 114 -0.75 1.47 1.91
CA THR A 114 0.60 0.92 1.83
C THR A 114 1.65 1.88 2.39
N SER A 115 1.54 3.18 2.11
CA SER A 115 2.48 4.18 2.63
C SER A 115 2.39 4.28 4.16
N THR A 116 1.19 4.22 4.74
CA THR A 116 1.01 4.21 6.20
C THR A 116 1.50 2.91 6.80
N LYS A 117 1.24 1.75 6.17
CA LYS A 117 1.78 0.46 6.62
C LYS A 117 3.31 0.47 6.60
N ASP A 118 3.94 1.04 5.57
CA ASP A 118 5.40 1.18 5.50
C ASP A 118 5.95 2.11 6.58
N LEU A 119 5.24 3.18 6.94
CA LEU A 119 5.60 4.05 8.06
C LEU A 119 5.45 3.33 9.40
N ILE A 120 4.32 2.65 9.65
CA ILE A 120 4.10 1.85 10.86
C ILE A 120 5.20 0.80 10.99
N ALA A 121 5.52 0.07 9.92
CA ALA A 121 6.56 -0.94 9.92
C ALA A 121 7.91 -0.35 10.35
N GLN A 122 8.36 0.76 9.74
CA GLN A 122 9.64 1.39 10.09
C GLN A 122 9.66 1.96 11.51
N VAL A 123 8.54 2.47 12.01
CA VAL A 123 8.43 2.98 13.37
C VAL A 123 8.46 1.83 14.39
N LEU A 124 7.65 0.80 14.19
CA LEU A 124 7.54 -0.33 15.13
C LEU A 124 8.75 -1.26 15.10
N ASP A 125 9.43 -1.42 13.96
CA ASP A 125 10.63 -2.27 13.86
C ASP A 125 11.81 -1.73 14.69
N ARG A 126 11.81 -0.43 15.01
CA ARG A 126 12.75 0.15 15.98
C ARG A 126 12.40 -0.18 17.43
N HIS A 127 11.14 -0.48 17.71
CA HIS A 127 10.66 -0.81 19.04
C HIS A 127 10.80 -2.31 19.34
N ALA A 128 10.36 -3.15 18.41
CA ALA A 128 10.44 -4.60 18.54
C ALA A 128 10.33 -5.31 17.18
N PRO A 129 10.74 -6.60 17.08
CA PRO A 129 10.68 -7.34 15.81
C PRO A 129 9.29 -7.31 15.18
N THR A 130 9.22 -6.75 13.97
CA THR A 130 7.96 -6.46 13.28
C THR A 130 7.89 -7.20 11.95
N VAL A 131 6.73 -7.81 11.67
CA VAL A 131 6.41 -8.37 10.35
C VAL A 131 5.30 -7.54 9.73
N TRP A 132 5.40 -7.27 8.43
CA TRP A 132 4.38 -6.47 7.72
C TRP A 132 4.12 -6.97 6.30
N THR A 133 2.97 -6.57 5.74
CA THR A 133 2.58 -6.89 4.37
C THR A 133 3.60 -6.35 3.37
N PRO A 134 4.24 -7.18 2.52
CA PRO A 134 5.11 -6.69 1.47
C PRO A 134 4.27 -6.08 0.34
N GLY A 135 4.68 -4.91 -0.16
CA GLY A 135 3.90 -4.19 -1.19
C GLY A 135 2.44 -4.00 -0.78
N SER A 136 1.51 -4.49 -1.60
CA SER A 136 0.07 -4.48 -1.31
C SER A 136 -0.56 -5.88 -1.37
N LEU A 137 0.09 -6.89 -0.77
CA LEU A 137 -0.47 -8.24 -0.60
C LEU A 137 -1.59 -8.26 0.46
N ASN A 138 -2.71 -7.61 0.16
CA ASN A 138 -3.74 -7.21 1.12
C ASN A 138 -5.10 -7.92 0.93
N ASN A 139 -5.11 -9.04 0.20
CA ASN A 139 -6.30 -9.83 -0.13
C ASN A 139 -6.29 -11.20 0.59
N GLU A 140 -7.27 -12.05 0.27
CA GLU A 140 -7.52 -13.38 0.81
C GLU A 140 -6.36 -14.38 0.67
N ILE A 141 -5.37 -14.12 -0.19
CA ILE A 141 -4.16 -14.94 -0.36
C ILE A 141 -2.95 -14.24 0.26
N GLY A 142 -2.71 -12.97 -0.10
CA GLY A 142 -1.52 -12.22 0.31
C GLY A 142 -1.44 -11.96 1.81
N LEU A 143 -2.59 -11.76 2.45
CA LEU A 143 -2.68 -11.49 3.88
C LEU A 143 -2.29 -12.73 4.71
N PRO A 144 -2.86 -13.93 4.51
CA PRO A 144 -2.38 -15.17 5.14
C PRO A 144 -0.89 -15.45 4.93
N LEU A 145 -0.37 -15.27 3.71
CA LEU A 145 1.06 -15.47 3.44
C LEU A 145 1.94 -14.53 4.27
N THR A 146 1.50 -13.28 4.45
CA THR A 146 2.19 -12.32 5.32
C THR A 146 2.19 -12.79 6.77
N ALA A 147 1.03 -13.20 7.29
CA ALA A 147 0.91 -13.66 8.67
C ALA A 147 1.79 -14.89 8.96
N LEU A 148 1.90 -15.81 8.00
CA LEU A 148 2.76 -17.00 8.09
C LEU A 148 4.26 -16.68 8.05
N ARG A 149 4.66 -15.43 7.81
CA ARG A 149 6.07 -15.01 7.99
C ARG A 149 6.42 -14.77 9.46
N ALA A 150 5.45 -14.53 10.34
CA ALA A 150 5.68 -14.31 11.76
C ALA A 150 6.31 -15.54 12.45
N SER A 151 7.07 -15.29 13.51
CA SER A 151 7.77 -16.30 14.32
C SER A 151 7.64 -15.95 15.80
N ASP A 152 8.18 -16.79 16.69
CA ASP A 152 8.14 -16.57 18.15
C ASP A 152 8.83 -15.26 18.60
N GLU A 153 9.70 -14.70 17.75
CA GLU A 153 10.35 -13.41 17.99
C GLU A 153 9.47 -12.21 17.62
N THR A 154 8.47 -12.41 16.75
CA THR A 154 7.62 -11.35 16.23
C THR A 154 6.74 -10.76 17.34
N ARG A 155 6.90 -9.46 17.59
CA ARG A 155 6.08 -8.71 18.56
C ARG A 155 4.94 -7.97 17.91
N HIS A 156 5.13 -7.46 16.70
CA HIS A 156 4.11 -6.75 15.95
C HIS A 156 3.88 -7.37 14.57
N LEU A 157 2.61 -7.49 14.17
CA LEU A 157 2.20 -7.95 12.85
C LEU A 157 1.31 -6.89 12.19
N VAL A 158 1.86 -6.16 11.22
CA VAL A 158 1.22 -5.01 10.56
C VAL A 158 0.63 -5.43 9.21
N LEU A 159 -0.70 -5.45 9.14
CA LEU A 159 -1.45 -6.08 8.07
C LEU A 159 -2.32 -5.07 7.32
N GLU A 160 -1.98 -4.83 6.06
CA GLU A 160 -2.83 -4.04 5.16
C GLU A 160 -4.03 -4.87 4.69
N MET A 161 -5.25 -4.34 4.80
CA MET A 161 -6.48 -4.99 4.35
C MET A 161 -7.18 -4.21 3.23
N GLY A 162 -7.24 -4.82 2.05
CA GLY A 162 -7.96 -4.34 0.88
C GLY A 162 -9.39 -4.87 0.84
N ALA A 163 -10.30 -4.13 0.23
CA ALA A 163 -11.66 -4.58 0.00
C ALA A 163 -12.23 -3.95 -1.27
N ARG A 164 -13.07 -4.73 -1.96
CA ARG A 164 -13.86 -4.36 -3.15
C ARG A 164 -15.37 -4.50 -2.92
N GLY A 165 -15.76 -5.02 -1.76
CA GLY A 165 -17.15 -5.23 -1.38
C GLY A 165 -17.32 -5.29 0.13
N ILE A 166 -18.58 -5.18 0.57
CA ILE A 166 -18.98 -5.41 1.96
C ILE A 166 -18.73 -6.88 2.31
N GLY A 167 -18.25 -7.17 3.52
CA GLY A 167 -17.89 -8.50 4.00
C GLY A 167 -16.43 -8.87 3.78
N HIS A 168 -15.72 -8.19 2.87
CA HIS A 168 -14.33 -8.52 2.56
C HIS A 168 -13.40 -8.21 3.73
N ILE A 169 -13.53 -7.03 4.36
CA ILE A 169 -12.71 -6.68 5.52
C ILE A 169 -13.04 -7.62 6.69
N ARG A 170 -14.33 -7.91 6.92
CA ARG A 170 -14.75 -8.88 7.94
C ARG A 170 -14.17 -10.28 7.72
N TYR A 171 -14.10 -10.72 6.47
CA TYR A 171 -13.46 -11.99 6.12
C TYR A 171 -11.97 -11.96 6.48
N LEU A 172 -11.25 -10.90 6.09
CA LEU A 172 -9.82 -10.74 6.37
C LEU A 172 -9.51 -10.64 7.87
N THR A 173 -10.32 -9.92 8.66
CA THR A 173 -10.17 -9.90 10.13
C THR A 173 -10.48 -11.25 10.76
N GLY A 174 -11.30 -12.08 10.12
CA GLY A 174 -11.52 -13.48 10.52
C GLY A 174 -10.30 -14.38 10.30
N LEU A 175 -9.45 -14.09 9.31
CA LEU A 175 -8.20 -14.83 9.05
C LEU A 175 -7.09 -14.42 10.01
N THR A 176 -6.98 -13.11 10.29
CA THR A 176 -5.95 -12.54 11.16
C THR A 176 -6.59 -11.55 12.14
N PRO A 177 -7.16 -12.02 13.27
CA PRO A 177 -7.88 -11.17 14.21
C PRO A 177 -7.00 -10.03 14.75
N PRO A 178 -7.35 -8.75 14.50
CA PRO A 178 -6.55 -7.62 14.96
C PRO A 178 -6.85 -7.23 16.41
N ARG A 179 -5.83 -6.75 17.13
CA ARG A 179 -5.99 -6.02 18.40
C ARG A 179 -6.14 -4.52 18.16
N ILE A 180 -5.44 -3.99 17.15
CA ILE A 180 -5.48 -2.58 16.75
C ILE A 180 -6.01 -2.48 15.33
N GLY A 181 -7.08 -1.71 15.13
CA GLY A 181 -7.68 -1.47 13.81
C GLY A 181 -7.58 0.00 13.42
N LEU A 182 -6.94 0.29 12.29
CA LEU A 182 -6.71 1.64 11.78
C LEU A 182 -7.52 1.89 10.51
N VAL A 183 -8.36 2.95 10.52
CA VAL A 183 -9.08 3.39 9.32
C VAL A 183 -8.58 4.77 8.90
N LEU A 184 -7.99 4.86 7.70
CA LEU A 184 -7.33 6.07 7.22
C LEU A 184 -8.29 7.12 6.64
N ASN A 185 -9.20 6.71 5.76
CA ASN A 185 -10.09 7.60 5.01
C ASN A 185 -11.15 6.82 4.20
N VAL A 186 -12.25 7.51 3.88
CA VAL A 186 -13.32 7.11 2.96
C VAL A 186 -13.39 8.10 1.78
N GLY A 187 -12.71 7.75 0.69
CA GLY A 187 -12.70 8.46 -0.58
C GLY A 187 -13.53 7.74 -1.65
N THR A 188 -13.11 7.87 -2.91
CA THR A 188 -13.81 7.33 -4.10
C THR A 188 -13.12 6.13 -4.76
N ALA A 189 -12.08 5.57 -4.14
CA ALA A 189 -11.44 4.35 -4.65
C ALA A 189 -12.44 3.18 -4.70
N HIS A 190 -12.46 2.45 -5.81
CA HIS A 190 -13.41 1.35 -6.08
C HIS A 190 -14.89 1.78 -6.05
N ILE A 191 -15.21 3.06 -6.20
CA ILE A 191 -16.60 3.56 -6.09
C ILE A 191 -17.55 2.87 -7.07
N GLY A 192 -17.08 2.48 -8.26
CA GLY A 192 -17.87 1.73 -9.22
C GLY A 192 -18.26 0.33 -8.75
N GLU A 193 -17.44 -0.31 -7.92
CA GLU A 193 -17.69 -1.65 -7.36
C GLU A 193 -18.58 -1.59 -6.11
N PHE A 194 -18.35 -0.59 -5.25
CA PHE A 194 -19.10 -0.44 -3.98
C PHE A 194 -20.48 0.19 -4.15
N GLY A 195 -20.69 0.99 -5.19
CA GLY A 195 -21.96 1.69 -5.44
C GLY A 195 -22.18 2.96 -4.59
N GLY A 196 -21.13 3.51 -3.97
CA GLY A 196 -21.20 4.78 -3.24
C GLY A 196 -20.22 4.89 -2.07
N ARG A 197 -20.09 6.11 -1.51
CA ARG A 197 -19.17 6.38 -0.38
C ARG A 197 -19.67 5.79 0.93
N GLU A 198 -20.99 5.70 1.09
CA GLU A 198 -21.65 5.10 2.25
C GLU A 198 -21.34 3.60 2.34
N GLN A 199 -21.35 2.89 1.21
CA GLN A 199 -20.99 1.47 1.13
C GLN A 199 -19.50 1.26 1.39
N ILE A 200 -18.63 2.17 0.89
CA ILE A 200 -17.20 2.16 1.24
C ILE A 200 -17.01 2.35 2.75
N ALA A 201 -17.71 3.30 3.38
CA ALA A 201 -17.67 3.51 4.83
C ALA A 201 -18.18 2.29 5.61
N GLN A 202 -19.26 1.66 5.14
CA GLN A 202 -19.78 0.43 5.72
C GLN A 202 -18.74 -0.68 5.70
N ALA A 203 -18.18 -0.98 4.52
CA ALA A 203 -17.18 -2.03 4.33
C ALA A 203 -15.90 -1.78 5.14
N LYS A 204 -15.41 -0.54 5.20
CA LYS A 204 -14.20 -0.20 5.97
C LYS A 204 -14.44 -0.28 7.48
N GLY A 205 -15.62 0.10 7.95
CA GLY A 205 -15.94 0.04 9.36
C GLY A 205 -16.09 -1.39 9.91
N GLU A 206 -16.18 -2.41 9.04
CA GLU A 206 -16.09 -3.81 9.47
C GLU A 206 -14.78 -4.10 10.23
N LEU A 207 -13.71 -3.34 9.95
CA LEU A 207 -12.45 -3.46 10.66
C LEU A 207 -12.63 -3.15 12.15
N VAL A 208 -13.28 -2.03 12.48
CA VAL A 208 -13.43 -1.61 13.88
C VAL A 208 -14.54 -2.34 14.61
N GLU A 209 -15.52 -2.89 13.87
CA GLU A 209 -16.55 -3.78 14.40
C GLU A 209 -15.98 -5.14 14.83
N ALA A 210 -14.91 -5.60 14.18
CA ALA A 210 -14.26 -6.88 14.47
C ALA A 210 -13.25 -6.81 15.63
N LEU A 211 -12.95 -5.63 16.14
CA LEU A 211 -11.98 -5.47 17.24
C LEU A 211 -12.53 -6.01 18.56
N PRO A 212 -11.64 -6.52 19.44
CA PRO A 212 -12.01 -6.85 20.81
C PRO A 212 -12.49 -5.60 21.57
N SER A 213 -13.17 -5.82 22.70
CA SER A 213 -13.60 -4.71 23.55
C SER A 213 -12.41 -3.95 24.15
N ALA A 214 -12.65 -2.74 24.65
CA ALA A 214 -11.62 -1.97 25.37
C ALA A 214 -11.05 -2.73 26.58
N GLU A 215 -11.88 -3.53 27.27
CA GLU A 215 -11.47 -4.35 28.42
C GLU A 215 -10.54 -5.49 28.02
N GLU A 216 -10.71 -6.03 26.81
CA GLU A 216 -9.86 -7.04 26.20
C GLU A 216 -8.65 -6.43 25.46
N GLY A 217 -8.45 -5.12 25.56
CA GLY A 217 -7.29 -4.42 24.99
C GLY A 217 -7.44 -3.99 23.53
N GLY A 218 -8.65 -3.99 22.98
CA GLY A 218 -8.93 -3.54 21.61
C GLY A 218 -8.83 -2.03 21.44
N VAL A 219 -8.22 -1.60 20.33
CA VAL A 219 -8.04 -0.18 19.99
C VAL A 219 -8.44 0.12 18.55
N ALA A 220 -9.35 1.07 18.38
CA ALA A 220 -9.73 1.62 17.09
C ALA A 220 -9.04 2.97 16.87
N VAL A 221 -8.13 3.04 15.90
CA VAL A 221 -7.45 4.27 15.50
C VAL A 221 -8.18 4.88 14.30
N LEU A 222 -8.74 6.07 14.48
CA LEU A 222 -9.67 6.69 13.53
C LEU A 222 -9.20 8.08 13.11
N ASN A 223 -9.31 8.38 11.82
CA ASN A 223 -9.05 9.72 11.31
C ASN A 223 -10.18 10.70 11.70
N ALA A 224 -9.87 11.71 12.50
CA ALA A 224 -10.82 12.75 12.91
C ALA A 224 -11.18 13.72 11.79
N ASP A 225 -10.31 13.87 10.79
CA ASP A 225 -10.49 14.82 9.68
C ASP A 225 -11.44 14.28 8.60
N ASP A 226 -11.75 12.98 8.62
CA ASP A 226 -12.70 12.34 7.72
C ASP A 226 -14.02 12.05 8.46
N PRO A 227 -15.12 12.76 8.14
CA PRO A 227 -16.40 12.60 8.86
C PRO A 227 -16.97 11.17 8.84
N LEU A 228 -16.75 10.42 7.75
CA LEU A 228 -17.26 9.05 7.62
C LEU A 228 -16.43 8.07 8.46
N VAL A 229 -15.12 8.31 8.59
CA VAL A 229 -14.25 7.54 9.49
C VAL A 229 -14.53 7.91 10.94
N ARG A 230 -14.63 9.20 11.25
CA ARG A 230 -14.96 9.68 12.60
C ARG A 230 -16.26 9.08 13.11
N ALA A 231 -17.29 8.99 12.27
CA ALA A 231 -18.57 8.36 12.60
C ALA A 231 -18.45 6.86 12.95
N MET A 232 -17.35 6.17 12.59
CA MET A 232 -17.13 4.77 12.96
C MET A 232 -16.87 4.57 14.45
N ALA A 233 -16.59 5.64 15.21
CA ALA A 233 -16.41 5.55 16.66
C ALA A 233 -17.64 4.95 17.37
N SER A 234 -18.85 5.16 16.85
CA SER A 234 -20.07 4.57 17.41
C SER A 234 -20.32 3.11 17.01
N ARG A 235 -19.45 2.52 16.17
CA ARG A 235 -19.58 1.15 15.63
C ARG A 235 -18.68 0.14 16.35
N THR A 236 -17.87 0.58 17.31
CA THR A 236 -16.91 -0.29 18.00
C THR A 236 -17.12 -0.30 19.53
N LYS A 237 -16.69 -1.39 20.15
CA LYS A 237 -16.56 -1.52 21.62
C LYS A 237 -15.11 -1.34 22.07
N ALA A 238 -14.18 -1.22 21.14
CA ALA A 238 -12.78 -0.94 21.39
C ALA A 238 -12.60 0.49 21.95
N ARG A 239 -11.47 0.75 22.56
CA ARG A 239 -11.09 2.13 22.89
C ARG A 239 -10.81 2.89 21.59
N VAL A 240 -11.34 4.10 21.46
CA VAL A 240 -11.14 4.94 20.28
C VAL A 240 -10.01 5.93 20.52
N THR A 241 -9.07 5.99 19.58
CA THR A 241 -8.01 7.01 19.54
C THR A 241 -8.09 7.74 18.20
N PHE A 242 -8.33 9.04 18.27
CA PHE A 242 -8.40 9.88 17.08
C PHE A 242 -7.02 10.40 16.70
N PHE A 243 -6.73 10.40 15.40
CA PHE A 243 -5.59 11.09 14.81
C PHE A 243 -6.06 12.08 13.74
N GLY A 244 -5.25 13.11 13.46
CA GLY A 244 -5.56 14.09 12.42
C GLY A 244 -5.09 15.50 12.77
N GLU A 245 -5.52 16.49 12.00
CA GLU A 245 -5.26 17.91 12.29
C GLU A 245 -6.39 18.55 13.12
N ALA A 246 -7.54 17.87 13.24
CA ALA A 246 -8.65 18.30 14.09
C ALA A 246 -8.27 18.46 15.57
N ASP A 247 -8.87 19.45 16.24
CA ASP A 247 -8.54 19.78 17.63
C ASP A 247 -8.79 18.65 18.63
N GLU A 248 -9.78 17.80 18.37
CA GLU A 248 -10.13 16.65 19.20
C GLU A 248 -9.22 15.43 19.01
N ALA A 249 -8.33 15.45 18.01
CA ALA A 249 -7.41 14.34 17.76
C ALA A 249 -6.37 14.26 18.88
N ALA A 250 -6.27 13.08 19.50
CA ALA A 250 -5.30 12.80 20.55
C ALA A 250 -3.86 12.79 20.00
N VAL A 251 -3.69 12.32 18.76
CA VAL A 251 -2.44 12.37 18.03
C VAL A 251 -2.59 13.31 16.83
N ARG A 252 -1.94 14.47 16.90
CA ARG A 252 -2.16 15.55 15.92
C ARG A 252 -0.91 16.26 15.47
N ALA A 253 -1.00 16.91 14.31
CA ALA A 253 0.04 17.79 13.80
C ALA A 253 -0.33 19.26 14.05
N GLU A 254 0.65 20.05 14.47
CA GLU A 254 0.57 21.51 14.49
C GLU A 254 1.67 22.09 13.59
N ASN A 255 1.46 23.32 13.11
CA ASN A 255 2.44 24.06 12.31
C ASN A 255 2.92 23.30 11.07
N VAL A 256 2.00 22.60 10.39
CA VAL A 256 2.30 21.85 9.16
C VAL A 256 2.83 22.80 8.09
N ARG A 257 4.00 22.46 7.55
CA ARG A 257 4.68 23.20 6.49
C ARG A 257 5.34 22.21 5.54
N LEU A 258 5.60 22.65 4.31
CA LEU A 258 6.47 21.93 3.39
C LEU A 258 7.83 22.64 3.34
N THR A 259 8.92 21.88 3.38
CA THR A 259 10.26 22.38 3.10
C THR A 259 10.36 22.83 1.63
N GLU A 260 11.46 23.49 1.26
CA GLU A 260 11.74 23.85 -0.14
C GLU A 260 11.82 22.63 -1.07
N SER A 261 12.24 21.49 -0.54
CA SER A 261 12.28 20.21 -1.25
C SER A 261 10.90 19.52 -1.33
N GLY A 262 9.86 20.04 -0.68
CA GLY A 262 8.51 19.48 -0.68
C GLY A 262 8.26 18.40 0.38
N GLN A 263 9.14 18.29 1.37
CA GLN A 263 9.00 17.38 2.51
C GLN A 263 8.13 18.00 3.61
N PRO A 264 7.17 17.26 4.20
CA PRO A 264 6.40 17.76 5.33
C PRO A 264 7.22 17.91 6.61
N SER A 265 7.05 19.04 7.28
CA SER A 265 7.58 19.36 8.60
C SER A 265 6.44 19.86 9.50
N PHE A 266 6.33 19.31 10.71
CA PHE A 266 5.26 19.62 11.65
C PHE A 266 5.67 19.27 13.08
N ARG A 267 4.96 19.84 14.05
CA ARG A 267 5.08 19.45 15.45
C ARG A 267 4.07 18.34 15.73
N LEU A 268 4.56 17.14 16.08
CA LEU A 268 3.75 16.00 16.48
C LEU A 268 3.33 16.17 17.95
N HIS A 269 2.04 16.05 18.23
CA HIS A 269 1.48 15.99 19.57
C HIS A 269 0.89 14.60 19.81
N THR A 270 1.16 14.05 20.99
CA THR A 270 0.54 12.83 21.52
C THR A 270 0.04 13.11 22.95
N PRO A 271 -0.77 12.23 23.54
CA PRO A 271 -1.15 12.34 24.96
C PRO A 271 0.03 12.37 25.93
N THR A 272 1.20 11.88 25.53
CA THR A 272 2.40 11.80 26.38
C THR A 272 3.43 12.90 26.14
N GLY A 273 3.27 13.73 25.10
CA GLY A 273 4.19 14.84 24.85
C GLY A 273 4.10 15.40 23.44
N CYS A 274 5.13 16.15 23.04
CA CYS A 274 5.24 16.66 21.67
C CYS A 274 6.69 16.69 21.21
N SER A 275 6.91 16.52 19.91
CA SER A 275 8.24 16.59 19.29
C SER A 275 8.15 17.01 17.83
N ASP A 276 9.22 17.58 17.28
CA ASP A 276 9.25 18.04 15.90
C ASP A 276 9.56 16.87 14.95
N VAL A 277 8.84 16.81 13.83
CA VAL A 277 8.99 15.81 12.77
C VAL A 277 9.28 16.50 11.46
N THR A 278 10.28 16.00 10.73
CA THR A 278 10.47 16.35 9.32
C THR A 278 10.65 15.06 8.54
N LEU A 279 9.63 14.73 7.72
CA LEU A 279 9.62 13.48 6.96
C LEU A 279 10.63 13.52 5.81
N ARG A 280 11.19 12.37 5.45
CA ARG A 280 11.95 12.22 4.18
C ARG A 280 11.05 12.02 2.97
N LEU A 281 9.78 11.69 3.20
CA LEU A 281 8.75 11.49 2.16
C LEU A 281 8.24 12.83 1.61
N TYR A 282 7.70 12.81 0.39
CA TYR A 282 7.32 14.01 -0.34
C TYR A 282 5.80 14.16 -0.45
N GLY A 283 5.31 15.36 -0.17
CA GLY A 283 3.90 15.70 -0.28
C GLY A 283 3.15 15.70 1.06
N GLU A 284 2.31 16.72 1.23
CA GLU A 284 1.57 17.03 2.46
C GLU A 284 0.67 15.89 2.96
N HIS A 285 0.13 15.07 2.05
CA HIS A 285 -0.71 13.92 2.40
C HIS A 285 0.01 12.88 3.28
N HIS A 286 1.35 12.87 3.33
CA HIS A 286 2.09 12.02 4.25
C HIS A 286 2.00 12.47 5.72
N VAL A 287 1.55 13.69 6.02
CA VAL A 287 1.28 14.12 7.40
C VAL A 287 0.22 13.23 8.03
N SER A 288 -0.94 13.06 7.37
CA SER A 288 -2.00 12.18 7.85
C SER A 288 -1.53 10.72 8.01
N ASN A 289 -0.74 10.22 7.06
CA ASN A 289 -0.15 8.88 7.15
C ASN A 289 0.82 8.75 8.33
N ALA A 290 1.63 9.77 8.60
CA ALA A 290 2.58 9.81 9.72
C ALA A 290 1.86 9.91 11.07
N LEU A 291 0.78 10.70 11.16
CA LEU A 291 -0.07 10.77 12.35
C LEU A 291 -0.77 9.43 12.64
N ALA A 292 -1.25 8.76 11.61
CA ALA A 292 -1.81 7.41 11.75
C ALA A 292 -0.77 6.41 12.29
N ALA A 293 0.47 6.47 11.77
CA ALA A 293 1.56 5.64 12.26
C ALA A 293 1.97 5.99 13.70
N ALA A 294 2.04 7.28 14.03
CA ALA A 294 2.31 7.77 15.37
C ALA A 294 1.23 7.32 16.36
N ALA A 295 -0.03 7.32 15.97
CA ALA A 295 -1.13 6.86 16.81
C ALA A 295 -0.99 5.37 17.12
N VAL A 296 -0.72 4.52 16.13
CA VAL A 296 -0.45 3.09 16.38
C VAL A 296 0.74 2.89 17.31
N ALA A 297 1.85 3.59 17.07
CA ALA A 297 3.06 3.48 17.88
C ALA A 297 2.85 3.95 19.32
N HIS A 298 2.10 5.04 19.50
CA HIS A 298 1.72 5.54 20.82
C HIS A 298 0.87 4.53 21.60
N GLU A 299 -0.08 3.89 20.93
CA GLU A 299 -0.94 2.86 21.52
C GLU A 299 -0.19 1.58 21.89
N LEU A 300 0.97 1.35 21.27
CA LEU A 300 1.93 0.30 21.63
C LEU A 300 2.96 0.76 22.67
N GLY A 301 2.84 1.98 23.20
CA GLY A 301 3.63 2.48 24.32
C GLY A 301 4.93 3.17 23.94
N MET A 302 5.15 3.50 22.66
CA MET A 302 6.35 4.24 22.25
C MET A 302 6.29 5.70 22.73
N PRO A 303 7.41 6.26 23.25
CA PRO A 303 7.48 7.67 23.62
C PRO A 303 7.53 8.57 22.37
N VAL A 304 7.02 9.80 22.50
CA VAL A 304 6.83 10.71 21.35
C VAL A 304 8.15 11.08 20.66
N GLU A 305 9.25 11.14 21.41
CA GLU A 305 10.58 11.44 20.89
C GLU A 305 11.11 10.31 19.99
N GLU A 306 10.89 9.05 20.37
CA GLU A 306 11.25 7.88 19.56
C GLU A 306 10.38 7.79 18.30
N ILE A 307 9.07 8.04 18.44
CA ILE A 307 8.14 8.10 17.30
C ILE A 307 8.58 9.17 16.32
N ALA A 308 8.86 10.39 16.79
CA ALA A 308 9.25 11.51 15.95
C ALA A 308 10.59 11.25 15.22
N THR A 309 11.56 10.67 15.92
CA THR A 309 12.84 10.27 15.34
C THR A 309 12.63 9.21 14.25
N ALA A 310 11.84 8.17 14.55
CA ALA A 310 11.56 7.10 13.60
C ALA A 310 10.83 7.59 12.34
N LEU A 311 9.83 8.47 12.50
CA LEU A 311 9.14 9.09 11.37
C LEU A 311 10.06 9.99 10.52
N SER A 312 10.96 10.72 11.16
CA SER A 312 11.91 11.61 10.47
C SER A 312 13.03 10.85 9.74
N GLU A 313 13.29 9.61 10.13
CA GLU A 313 14.25 8.72 9.47
C GLU A 313 13.61 7.79 8.43
N ALA A 314 12.31 7.53 8.57
CA ALA A 314 11.55 6.65 7.70
C ALA A 314 11.60 7.14 6.24
N GLY A 315 11.91 6.21 5.35
CA GLY A 315 12.01 6.44 3.92
C GLY A 315 10.98 5.63 3.13
N THR A 316 11.21 5.56 1.82
CA THR A 316 10.39 4.80 0.90
C THR A 316 10.73 3.31 0.98
N LEU A 317 9.76 2.46 1.34
CA LEU A 317 9.90 1.00 1.29
C LEU A 317 9.22 0.38 0.06
N SER A 318 7.97 0.76 -0.21
CA SER A 318 7.24 0.30 -1.39
C SER A 318 7.50 1.20 -2.58
N ARG A 319 7.77 0.58 -3.72
CA ARG A 319 8.05 1.28 -5.00
C ARG A 319 6.84 2.05 -5.52
N TRP A 320 7.14 3.07 -6.34
CA TRP A 320 6.22 3.82 -7.18
C TRP A 320 5.08 4.53 -6.41
N ARG A 321 5.39 5.00 -5.21
CA ARG A 321 4.51 5.75 -4.32
C ARG A 321 5.20 7.05 -3.90
N MET A 322 5.10 8.08 -4.75
CA MET A 322 5.87 9.32 -4.61
C MET A 322 7.39 9.06 -4.47
N GLU A 323 7.90 8.10 -5.24
CA GLU A 323 9.32 7.74 -5.28
C GLU A 323 10.10 8.80 -6.05
N VAL A 324 10.89 9.62 -5.35
CA VAL A 324 11.63 10.74 -5.94
C VAL A 324 13.07 10.31 -6.23
N THR A 325 13.54 10.59 -7.44
CA THR A 325 14.95 10.38 -7.83
C THR A 325 15.43 11.57 -8.64
N GLU A 326 16.59 12.11 -8.29
CA GLU A 326 17.24 13.21 -9.02
C GLU A 326 18.29 12.66 -9.97
N ARG A 327 18.25 13.10 -11.23
CA ARG A 327 19.25 12.78 -12.24
C ARG A 327 20.49 13.65 -12.10
N PRO A 328 21.64 13.25 -12.67
CA PRO A 328 22.86 14.07 -12.66
C PRO A 328 22.72 15.46 -13.29
N ASP A 329 21.78 15.65 -14.22
CA ASP A 329 21.47 16.93 -14.86
C ASP A 329 20.44 17.77 -14.08
N GLY A 330 20.08 17.37 -12.86
CA GLY A 330 19.16 18.07 -11.97
C GLY A 330 17.69 17.90 -12.30
N VAL A 331 17.33 17.04 -13.26
CA VAL A 331 15.93 16.66 -13.49
C VAL A 331 15.45 15.77 -12.35
N THR A 332 14.32 16.11 -11.74
CA THR A 332 13.71 15.34 -10.66
C THR A 332 12.56 14.49 -11.20
N ILE A 333 12.65 13.18 -11.06
CA ILE A 333 11.60 12.24 -11.44
C ILE A 333 10.85 11.79 -10.19
N VAL A 334 9.53 11.97 -10.18
CA VAL A 334 8.60 11.54 -9.13
C VAL A 334 7.75 10.41 -9.69
N ASN A 335 8.09 9.18 -9.34
CA ASN A 335 7.36 7.99 -9.75
C ASN A 335 6.26 7.65 -8.73
N ASP A 336 5.01 7.91 -9.11
CA ASP A 336 3.81 7.61 -8.32
C ASP A 336 2.81 6.73 -9.10
N ALA A 337 3.35 5.86 -9.96
CA ALA A 337 2.62 5.06 -10.94
C ALA A 337 2.21 3.65 -10.47
N TYR A 338 2.16 3.41 -9.15
CA TYR A 338 1.63 2.14 -8.64
C TYR A 338 0.13 1.99 -8.91
N ASN A 339 -0.65 3.01 -8.52
CA ASN A 339 -2.08 3.09 -8.77
C ASN A 339 -2.56 4.55 -8.76
N ALA A 340 -3.74 4.80 -9.29
CA ALA A 340 -4.37 6.11 -9.30
C ALA A 340 -5.88 6.05 -9.02
N ASN A 341 -6.30 7.02 -8.23
CA ASN A 341 -7.68 7.42 -7.98
C ASN A 341 -7.73 8.96 -7.86
N PRO A 342 -8.91 9.59 -7.90
CA PRO A 342 -9.03 11.03 -7.93
C PRO A 342 -8.30 11.72 -6.76
N GLU A 343 -8.43 11.25 -5.53
CA GLU A 343 -7.79 11.86 -4.36
C GLU A 343 -6.27 11.76 -4.42
N SER A 344 -5.73 10.60 -4.80
CA SER A 344 -4.28 10.41 -4.96
C SER A 344 -3.71 11.24 -6.11
N MET A 345 -4.43 11.41 -7.22
CA MET A 345 -4.04 12.31 -8.31
C MET A 345 -3.95 13.76 -7.84
N ARG A 346 -4.94 14.23 -7.07
CA ARG A 346 -4.93 15.59 -6.48
C ARG A 346 -3.76 15.77 -5.52
N ALA A 347 -3.49 14.78 -4.67
CA ALA A 347 -2.36 14.83 -3.73
C ALA A 347 -1.01 14.87 -4.45
N ALA A 348 -0.83 14.05 -5.48
CA ALA A 348 0.39 14.01 -6.28
C ALA A 348 0.62 15.33 -7.05
N LEU A 349 -0.42 15.92 -7.65
CA LEU A 349 -0.33 17.22 -8.31
C LEU A 349 0.02 18.35 -7.36
N ARG A 350 -0.54 18.37 -6.14
CA ARG A 350 -0.17 19.35 -5.11
C ARG A 350 1.29 19.21 -4.69
N ALA A 351 1.77 17.97 -4.55
CA ALA A 351 3.18 17.72 -4.24
C ALA A 351 4.09 18.16 -5.38
N LEU A 352 3.75 17.85 -6.64
CA LEU A 352 4.45 18.35 -7.83
C LEU A 352 4.51 19.88 -7.83
N ALA A 353 3.39 20.55 -7.57
CA ALA A 353 3.36 22.01 -7.49
C ALA A 353 4.27 22.53 -6.38
N ALA A 354 4.25 21.91 -5.19
CA ALA A 354 5.11 22.29 -4.07
C ALA A 354 6.60 22.14 -4.38
N MET A 355 7.02 20.99 -4.93
CA MET A 355 8.39 20.73 -5.37
C MET A 355 8.80 21.65 -6.53
N GLY A 356 7.85 21.93 -7.42
CA GLY A 356 8.00 22.76 -8.59
C GLY A 356 8.24 24.23 -8.29
N ARG A 357 7.74 24.77 -7.18
CA ARG A 357 7.87 26.21 -6.86
C ARG A 357 9.32 26.70 -6.91
N ALA A 358 10.24 25.99 -6.27
CA ALA A 358 11.66 26.34 -6.26
C ALA A 358 12.33 26.10 -7.63
N ALA A 359 11.88 25.08 -8.38
CA ALA A 359 12.36 24.81 -9.73
C ALA A 359 11.91 25.90 -10.72
N GLN A 360 10.64 26.30 -10.67
CA GLN A 360 10.04 27.35 -11.50
C GLN A 360 10.63 28.72 -11.22
N ALA A 361 10.96 29.04 -9.96
CA ALA A 361 11.69 30.27 -9.61
C ALA A 361 13.07 30.35 -10.30
N ARG A 362 13.66 29.20 -10.67
CA ARG A 362 14.92 29.09 -11.41
C ARG A 362 14.72 28.91 -12.92
N GLY A 363 13.49 29.02 -13.42
CA GLY A 363 13.14 28.90 -14.84
C GLY A 363 12.89 27.46 -15.34
N ALA A 364 12.87 26.46 -14.45
CA ALA A 364 12.52 25.08 -14.81
C ALA A 364 11.00 24.86 -14.86
N ARG A 365 10.58 23.74 -15.43
CA ARG A 365 9.17 23.40 -15.66
C ARG A 365 8.73 22.20 -14.81
N THR A 366 7.45 22.17 -14.50
CA THR A 366 6.79 21.00 -13.92
C THR A 366 6.03 20.24 -15.00
N TRP A 367 6.22 18.92 -15.04
CA TRP A 367 5.58 18.01 -15.97
C TRP A 367 4.70 17.03 -15.20
N ALA A 368 3.42 16.97 -15.54
CA ALA A 368 2.51 15.93 -15.07
C ALA A 368 2.26 14.94 -16.20
N VAL A 369 2.75 13.71 -16.06
CA VAL A 369 2.54 12.59 -16.99
C VAL A 369 1.48 11.68 -16.38
N LEU A 370 0.24 11.85 -16.84
CA LEU A 370 -0.94 11.26 -16.21
C LEU A 370 -1.63 10.28 -17.14
N GLY A 371 -2.02 9.13 -16.60
CA GLY A 371 -2.84 8.14 -17.32
C GLY A 371 -4.17 7.87 -16.64
N LYS A 372 -4.86 6.85 -17.14
CA LYS A 372 -6.17 6.43 -16.65
C LYS A 372 -6.18 6.11 -15.15
N MET A 373 -7.24 6.56 -14.46
CA MET A 373 -7.71 6.11 -13.16
C MET A 373 -8.76 5.01 -13.35
N ALA A 374 -8.53 3.82 -12.79
CA ALA A 374 -9.40 2.66 -12.92
C ALA A 374 -10.58 2.68 -11.91
N GLU A 375 -11.59 1.82 -12.15
CA GLU A 375 -12.66 1.48 -11.20
C GLU A 375 -13.57 2.65 -10.76
N LEU A 376 -13.69 3.69 -11.60
CA LEU A 376 -14.54 4.87 -11.33
C LEU A 376 -15.98 4.76 -11.85
N GLY A 377 -16.30 3.73 -12.63
CA GLY A 377 -17.63 3.57 -13.25
C GLY A 377 -18.03 4.80 -14.08
N ASP A 378 -19.29 5.23 -13.95
CA ASP A 378 -19.87 6.35 -14.70
C ASP A 378 -19.20 7.70 -14.42
N ALA A 379 -18.54 7.85 -13.25
CA ALA A 379 -17.84 9.06 -12.87
C ALA A 379 -16.48 9.23 -13.57
N SER A 380 -15.99 8.20 -14.28
CA SER A 380 -14.64 8.16 -14.83
C SER A 380 -14.29 9.43 -15.63
N LEU A 381 -15.08 9.77 -16.64
CA LEU A 381 -14.75 10.88 -17.54
C LEU A 381 -14.74 12.24 -16.82
N VAL A 382 -15.70 12.47 -15.91
CA VAL A 382 -15.81 13.70 -15.13
C VAL A 382 -14.62 13.87 -14.19
N GLU A 383 -14.18 12.79 -13.55
CA GLU A 383 -13.02 12.84 -12.65
C GLU A 383 -11.70 13.06 -13.40
N HIS A 384 -11.52 12.45 -14.58
CA HIS A 384 -10.34 12.71 -15.42
C HIS A 384 -10.29 14.18 -15.86
N ASP A 385 -11.39 14.72 -16.34
CA ASP A 385 -11.50 16.13 -16.70
C ASP A 385 -11.29 17.07 -15.51
N ALA A 386 -11.77 16.71 -14.30
CA ALA A 386 -11.49 17.46 -13.07
C ALA A 386 -10.00 17.44 -12.68
N VAL A 387 -9.30 16.32 -12.86
CA VAL A 387 -7.84 16.22 -12.63
C VAL A 387 -7.07 17.08 -13.66
N GLY A 388 -7.48 17.06 -14.92
CA GLY A 388 -6.93 17.91 -15.98
C GLY A 388 -7.01 19.40 -15.64
N ARG A 389 -8.21 19.87 -15.24
CA ARG A 389 -8.39 21.25 -14.75
C ARG A 389 -7.49 21.58 -13.57
N LEU A 390 -7.38 20.66 -12.61
CA LEU A 390 -6.58 20.90 -11.41
C LEU A 390 -5.09 21.09 -11.74
N ALA A 391 -4.54 20.35 -12.70
CA ALA A 391 -3.15 20.53 -13.12
C ALA A 391 -2.88 21.99 -13.54
N VAL A 392 -3.81 22.58 -14.31
CA VAL A 392 -3.74 23.99 -14.73
C VAL A 392 -3.85 24.94 -13.54
N ARG A 393 -4.84 24.73 -12.65
CA ARG A 393 -5.04 25.57 -11.45
C ARG A 393 -3.85 25.57 -10.50
N LEU A 394 -3.06 24.50 -10.50
CA LEU A 394 -1.84 24.37 -9.71
C LEU A 394 -0.59 24.91 -10.44
N ASN A 395 -0.76 25.56 -11.59
CA ASN A 395 0.32 26.07 -12.44
C ASN A 395 1.34 25.00 -12.82
N VAL A 396 0.87 23.79 -13.11
CA VAL A 396 1.72 22.76 -13.73
C VAL A 396 2.06 23.22 -15.14
N SER A 397 3.35 23.25 -15.48
CA SER A 397 3.83 23.84 -16.74
C SER A 397 3.45 23.02 -17.97
N LYS A 398 3.42 21.69 -17.86
CA LYS A 398 3.12 20.77 -18.95
C LYS A 398 2.29 19.57 -18.45
N LEU A 399 1.21 19.24 -19.14
CA LEU A 399 0.44 18.01 -18.94
C LEU A 399 0.63 17.07 -20.13
N VAL A 400 1.06 15.84 -19.87
CA VAL A 400 1.10 14.74 -20.85
C VAL A 400 0.07 13.70 -20.42
N ALA A 401 -1.05 13.65 -21.13
CA ALA A 401 -2.08 12.64 -20.92
C ALA A 401 -1.75 11.38 -21.75
N VAL A 402 -1.67 10.22 -21.11
CA VAL A 402 -1.20 8.97 -21.74
C VAL A 402 -2.30 7.91 -21.75
N GLY A 403 -2.60 7.36 -22.93
CA GLY A 403 -3.53 6.25 -23.12
C GLY A 403 -4.71 6.60 -24.00
N ASP A 404 -5.85 5.95 -23.79
CA ASP A 404 -7.01 6.06 -24.67
C ASP A 404 -7.99 7.19 -24.26
N ARG A 405 -9.29 6.89 -24.24
CA ARG A 405 -10.39 7.82 -24.04
C ARG A 405 -10.26 8.62 -22.74
N GLU A 406 -9.96 7.97 -21.63
CA GLU A 406 -9.83 8.65 -20.33
C GLU A 406 -8.69 9.66 -20.32
N ALA A 407 -7.59 9.38 -21.02
CA ALA A 407 -6.48 10.31 -21.17
C ALA A 407 -6.88 11.54 -21.99
N SER A 408 -7.67 11.37 -23.06
CA SER A 408 -8.20 12.51 -23.80
C SER A 408 -9.06 13.44 -22.94
N TRP A 409 -9.76 12.92 -21.92
CA TRP A 409 -10.53 13.75 -20.98
C TRP A 409 -9.65 14.51 -19.98
N LEU A 410 -8.49 13.95 -19.57
CA LEU A 410 -7.47 14.71 -18.82
C LEU A 410 -7.01 15.93 -19.62
N GLN A 411 -6.65 15.73 -20.90
CA GLN A 411 -6.20 16.82 -21.77
C GLN A 411 -7.32 17.84 -22.00
N LEU A 412 -8.54 17.37 -22.31
CA LEU A 412 -9.68 18.26 -22.57
C LEU A 412 -10.00 19.15 -21.36
N GLY A 413 -9.93 18.60 -20.15
CA GLY A 413 -10.12 19.37 -18.92
C GLY A 413 -9.05 20.45 -18.74
N ALA A 414 -7.78 20.14 -19.02
CA ALA A 414 -6.72 21.13 -18.97
C ALA A 414 -6.88 22.22 -20.05
N TYR A 415 -7.21 21.81 -21.28
CA TYR A 415 -7.46 22.74 -22.40
C TYR A 415 -8.58 23.72 -22.06
N ASN A 416 -9.71 23.23 -21.55
CA ASN A 416 -10.86 24.05 -21.18
C ASN A 416 -10.58 24.98 -19.98
N GLU A 417 -9.64 24.63 -19.10
CA GLU A 417 -9.22 25.49 -17.98
C GLU A 417 -8.21 26.57 -18.40
N GLY A 418 -7.68 26.50 -19.62
CA GLY A 418 -6.81 27.51 -20.18
C GLY A 418 -5.38 27.07 -20.51
N SER A 419 -5.11 25.76 -20.58
CA SER A 419 -3.82 25.22 -21.04
C SER A 419 -3.85 24.97 -22.55
N TRP A 420 -3.47 25.99 -23.32
CA TRP A 420 -3.57 26.00 -24.78
C TRP A 420 -2.27 25.55 -25.46
N GLY A 421 -2.38 25.04 -26.69
CA GLY A 421 -1.22 24.70 -27.51
C GLY A 421 -0.40 23.54 -26.93
N GLU A 422 0.92 23.72 -26.82
CA GLU A 422 1.85 22.67 -26.38
C GLU A 422 1.87 22.45 -24.85
N GLU A 423 1.06 23.18 -24.08
CA GLU A 423 1.01 23.05 -22.62
C GLU A 423 0.28 21.78 -22.16
N SER A 424 -0.60 21.22 -23.00
CA SER A 424 -1.27 19.95 -22.75
C SER A 424 -1.28 19.06 -24.00
N VAL A 425 -0.70 17.86 -23.89
CA VAL A 425 -0.53 16.92 -25.02
C VAL A 425 -1.15 15.58 -24.65
N HIS A 426 -1.82 14.95 -25.62
CA HIS A 426 -2.30 13.58 -25.52
C HIS A 426 -1.43 12.65 -26.36
N VAL A 427 -0.96 11.54 -25.76
CA VAL A 427 -0.12 10.53 -26.43
C VAL A 427 -0.73 9.13 -26.24
N SER A 428 -0.42 8.24 -27.19
CA SER A 428 -1.02 6.89 -27.24
C SER A 428 -0.62 6.00 -26.07
N ASP A 429 0.65 6.04 -25.68
CA ASP A 429 1.24 5.05 -24.78
C ASP A 429 2.47 5.59 -24.03
N ALA A 430 3.01 4.75 -23.14
CA ALA A 430 4.18 5.06 -22.33
C ALA A 430 5.42 5.37 -23.18
N GLN A 431 5.61 4.71 -24.33
CA GLN A 431 6.78 4.95 -25.18
C GLN A 431 6.70 6.33 -25.83
N ALA A 432 5.53 6.70 -26.36
CA ALA A 432 5.31 8.03 -26.91
C ALA A 432 5.52 9.14 -25.86
N ALA A 433 5.16 8.89 -24.60
CA ALA A 433 5.45 9.81 -23.50
C ALA A 433 6.96 9.92 -23.23
N VAL A 434 7.70 8.81 -23.25
CA VAL A 434 9.17 8.79 -23.09
C VAL A 434 9.84 9.60 -24.20
N ASP A 435 9.45 9.38 -25.45
CA ASP A 435 10.06 10.04 -26.61
C ASP A 435 9.85 11.56 -26.54
N LEU A 436 8.64 12.00 -26.20
CA LEU A 436 8.32 13.42 -25.96
C LEU A 436 9.20 14.00 -24.86
N LEU A 437 9.24 13.36 -23.69
CA LEU A 437 9.97 13.85 -22.52
C LEU A 437 11.48 13.90 -22.78
N ARG A 438 12.07 12.90 -23.45
CA ARG A 438 13.49 12.91 -23.84
C ARG A 438 13.82 14.06 -24.79
N SER A 439 12.90 14.44 -25.67
CA SER A 439 13.11 15.54 -26.62
C SER A 439 12.96 16.93 -25.99
N GLU A 440 12.16 17.06 -24.94
CA GLU A 440 11.77 18.36 -24.40
C GLU A 440 12.33 18.68 -23.02
N LEU A 441 12.64 17.70 -22.17
CA LEU A 441 13.09 17.95 -20.80
C LEU A 441 14.36 18.79 -20.76
N ARG A 442 14.40 19.70 -19.79
CA ARG A 442 15.53 20.59 -19.53
C ARG A 442 16.10 20.32 -18.15
N PRO A 443 17.41 20.57 -17.93
CA PRO A 443 18.01 20.54 -16.60
C PRO A 443 17.16 21.29 -15.57
N GLY A 444 16.91 20.66 -14.42
CA GLY A 444 16.09 21.23 -13.34
C GLY A 444 14.58 20.98 -13.44
N ASP A 445 14.06 20.43 -14.54
CA ASP A 445 12.63 20.10 -14.67
C ASP A 445 12.20 19.05 -13.63
N VAL A 446 10.94 19.12 -13.17
CA VAL A 446 10.35 18.16 -12.23
C VAL A 446 9.24 17.39 -12.93
N VAL A 447 9.32 16.07 -12.97
CA VAL A 447 8.39 15.19 -13.70
C VAL A 447 7.67 14.28 -12.74
N LEU A 448 6.35 14.40 -12.66
CA LEU A 448 5.47 13.45 -11.98
C LEU A 448 4.93 12.44 -12.98
N VAL A 449 5.00 11.15 -12.64
CA VAL A 449 4.38 10.08 -13.43
C VAL A 449 3.35 9.36 -12.57
N LYS A 450 2.09 9.29 -13.04
CA LYS A 450 1.00 8.68 -12.26
C LYS A 450 -0.14 8.12 -13.12
N ALA A 451 -0.52 6.87 -12.87
CA ALA A 451 -1.69 6.22 -13.45
C ALA A 451 -2.09 4.99 -12.63
N SER A 452 -3.22 4.37 -12.97
CA SER A 452 -3.52 3.01 -12.53
C SER A 452 -2.51 2.01 -13.09
N ARG A 453 -2.29 0.93 -12.34
CA ARG A 453 -1.25 -0.09 -12.61
C ARG A 453 -1.28 -0.62 -14.04
N SER A 454 -2.47 -0.81 -14.61
CA SER A 454 -2.67 -1.38 -15.94
C SER A 454 -2.11 -0.53 -17.09
N VAL A 455 -1.82 0.76 -16.85
CA VAL A 455 -1.25 1.65 -17.87
C VAL A 455 0.27 1.47 -18.00
N GLY A 456 0.94 0.96 -16.96
CA GLY A 456 2.38 0.70 -17.01
C GLY A 456 3.26 1.95 -17.00
N LEU A 457 2.77 3.09 -16.50
CA LEU A 457 3.52 4.36 -16.54
C LEU A 457 4.79 4.36 -15.69
N GLU A 458 4.97 3.41 -14.77
CA GLU A 458 6.24 3.28 -14.05
C GLU A 458 7.44 3.11 -15.01
N GLN A 459 7.19 2.53 -16.20
CA GLN A 459 8.22 2.35 -17.23
C GLN A 459 8.71 3.69 -17.79
N VAL A 460 7.85 4.72 -17.83
CA VAL A 460 8.25 6.07 -18.24
C VAL A 460 9.30 6.62 -17.29
N ALA A 461 9.04 6.55 -15.98
CA ALA A 461 9.98 7.01 -14.98
C ALA A 461 11.30 6.23 -15.03
N LEU A 462 11.25 4.90 -15.20
CA LEU A 462 12.45 4.07 -15.34
C LEU A 462 13.26 4.43 -16.59
N ALA A 463 12.61 4.57 -17.75
CA ALA A 463 13.28 4.93 -19.00
C ALA A 463 13.88 6.34 -19.00
N LEU A 464 13.34 7.25 -18.18
CA LEU A 464 13.89 8.60 -18.00
C LEU A 464 15.08 8.63 -17.03
N LEU A 465 15.17 7.66 -16.12
CA LEU A 465 16.31 7.49 -15.22
C LEU A 465 17.46 6.71 -15.87
N ASP A 466 17.13 5.80 -16.78
CA ASP A 466 18.09 5.05 -17.58
C ASP A 466 18.64 5.96 -18.71
N THR A 467 19.65 6.75 -18.37
CA THR A 467 20.41 7.50 -19.37
C THR A 467 21.28 6.53 -20.16
N GLU A 468 20.75 5.98 -21.26
CA GLU A 468 21.58 5.29 -22.26
C GLU A 468 22.65 6.25 -22.79
N GLY A 469 23.84 6.08 -22.20
CA GLY A 469 25.04 6.86 -22.47
C GLY A 469 26.32 6.26 -21.87
N GLU A 470 26.29 5.02 -21.38
CA GLU A 470 27.50 4.20 -21.21
C GLU A 470 27.28 2.82 -21.83
N VAL A 471 27.46 2.76 -23.15
CA VAL A 471 28.01 1.55 -23.77
C VAL A 471 29.45 1.40 -23.26
N THR A 472 29.63 0.83 -22.08
CA THR A 472 30.90 0.18 -21.73
C THR A 472 30.80 -1.29 -22.11
N GLY A 473 31.14 -1.55 -23.37
CA GLY A 473 31.43 -2.90 -23.79
C GLY A 473 32.62 -3.45 -23.00
N ARG A 474 32.40 -4.55 -22.29
CA ARG A 474 33.14 -5.83 -22.39
C ARG A 474 32.62 -6.84 -21.40
#